data_AF-A0A419FD57-F1
#
_entry.id   AF-A0A419FD57-F1
#
_cell.length_a   1.000
_cell.length_b   1.000
_cell.length_c   1.000
_cell.angle_alpha   90.00
_cell.angle_beta   90.00
_cell.angle_gamma   90.00
#
_symmetry.space_group_name_H-M   'P 1'
#
loop_
_entity.id
_entity.type
_entity.pdbx_description
1 polymer ?
#
loop_
_entity_poly.entity_id
_entity_poly.type
_entity_poly.pdbx_seq_one_letter_code
_entity_poly.pdbx_strand_id
1 'polypeptide(L)'
;MVTRHTSFPPDEVFICQLARLGDLAQTLPLIRALNRIRTLELLCDTAAAPWGELLPGIARVRTLDSRAWRRRSAGDLAGFPSLLATLDRDPAAARCRGRFLALNDHPVADAVAAVACREDAGSWMTGRLVLIRSYVRLVARDRRLNRLHLADLWASLAGAPRLCPLEPVPAPPSGTQFAKTVLERLSSGKSGGIWTFILGSGANCRRLDPEIFAGWWREIPPEVRPAAVLAGGRGEEELAARFRRAAGSSAGLLDLTGRCSPAELLGIFAASRRVIGVDTGPLHWAAAVGTKVVGMYFAEAGLHDTGPYGEGHWALAPDCPEYPCAPARATACGRRCREAFADPRKMARLLANLEADTPAAAPGLVLHRSRWTPAGNGWEKVTDGMEDPAAAAFARLARRVLGLDSSPALPQEPETARAADRWRAAWSDLAGRFPRPAAVPEKVMEQARRDAVQRLQAVAPAPAC
;
A
#
# COMPACT_ATOMS: atom_id res chain seq x y z
N MET A 1 -2.13 48.28 14.11
CA MET A 1 -0.79 48.03 13.54
C MET A 1 -0.57 46.51 13.57
N VAL A 2 -1.03 45.80 12.54
CA VAL A 2 -0.84 44.35 12.40
C VAL A 2 0.59 44.15 11.91
N THR A 3 1.43 43.58 12.76
CA THR A 3 2.79 43.20 12.41
C THR A 3 2.74 42.15 11.30
N ARG A 4 3.34 42.51 10.16
CA ARG A 4 3.79 41.57 9.14
C ARG A 4 4.75 40.57 9.81
N HIS A 5 4.36 39.32 9.89
CA HIS A 5 5.31 38.21 9.90
C HIS A 5 5.14 37.42 8.60
N THR A 6 6.01 37.73 7.64
CA THR A 6 6.48 36.77 6.65
C THR A 6 7.22 35.64 7.38
N SER A 7 6.69 34.42 7.38
CA SER A 7 7.43 33.16 7.52
C SER A 7 6.47 31.96 7.50
N PHE A 8 6.68 31.00 6.58
CA PHE A 8 6.00 29.70 6.54
C PHE A 8 5.84 29.06 7.94
N PRO A 9 4.68 28.46 8.31
CA PRO A 9 4.63 27.58 9.48
C PRO A 9 3.83 26.26 9.28
N PRO A 10 4.11 25.13 9.97
CA PRO A 10 5.28 24.76 10.78
C PRO A 10 6.21 23.75 10.06
N ASP A 11 7.35 23.42 10.66
CA ASP A 11 8.29 22.37 10.20
C ASP A 11 7.69 20.95 10.23
N GLU A 12 6.48 20.79 10.77
CA GLU A 12 5.80 19.51 10.99
C GLU A 12 4.75 19.19 9.92
N VAL A 13 4.84 17.98 9.35
CA VAL A 13 3.86 17.42 8.41
C VAL A 13 3.25 16.16 9.01
N PHE A 14 1.92 16.10 9.04
CA PHE A 14 1.14 14.95 9.46
C PHE A 14 0.77 14.10 8.25
N ILE A 15 1.28 12.89 8.18
CA ILE A 15 0.89 11.90 7.16
C ILE A 15 -0.22 11.05 7.75
N CYS A 16 -1.41 11.10 7.15
CA CYS A 16 -2.54 10.30 7.57
C CYS A 16 -2.72 9.10 6.64
N GLN A 17 -2.38 7.93 7.18
CA GLN A 17 -2.41 6.63 6.52
C GLN A 17 -3.17 5.63 7.42
N LEU A 18 -4.51 5.72 7.38
CA LEU A 18 -5.47 4.87 8.10
C LEU A 18 -5.85 3.58 7.34
N ALA A 19 -5.23 3.29 6.19
CA ALA A 19 -5.52 2.08 5.44
C ALA A 19 -4.73 0.86 5.92
N ARG A 20 -4.48 -0.09 5.01
CA ARG A 20 -4.00 -1.43 5.35
C ARG A 20 -2.51 -1.39 5.66
N LEU A 21 -2.02 -2.41 6.34
CA LEU A 21 -0.62 -2.54 6.73
C LEU A 21 0.37 -2.34 5.56
N GLY A 22 0.03 -2.79 4.36
CA GLY A 22 0.88 -2.60 3.17
C GLY A 22 0.98 -1.14 2.72
N ASP A 23 -0.07 -0.35 2.92
CA ASP A 23 -0.10 1.07 2.55
C ASP A 23 0.88 1.89 3.41
N LEU A 24 1.13 1.47 4.66
CA LEU A 24 2.17 2.06 5.52
C LEU A 24 3.57 1.87 4.91
N ALA A 25 3.93 0.64 4.54
CA ALA A 25 5.20 0.37 3.88
C ALA A 25 5.31 1.13 2.55
N GLN A 26 4.23 1.20 1.77
CA GLN A 26 4.20 1.93 0.49
C GLN A 26 4.17 3.46 0.67
N THR A 27 4.13 3.98 1.90
CA THR A 27 4.30 5.40 2.18
C THR A 27 5.78 5.80 2.37
N LEU A 28 6.69 4.82 2.47
CA LEU A 28 8.14 5.05 2.64
C LEU A 28 8.75 6.00 1.61
N PRO A 29 8.42 5.95 0.30
CA PRO A 29 9.01 6.88 -0.66
C PRO A 29 8.70 8.34 -0.35
N LEU A 30 7.46 8.62 0.06
CA LEU A 30 7.02 9.96 0.49
C LEU A 30 7.72 10.39 1.78
N ILE A 31 7.79 9.50 2.78
CA ILE A 31 8.47 9.76 4.06
C ILE A 31 9.93 10.13 3.81
N ARG A 32 10.64 9.36 2.99
CA ARG A 32 12.06 9.62 2.66
C ARG A 32 12.25 10.93 1.92
N ALA A 33 11.33 11.29 1.03
CA ALA A 33 11.38 12.55 0.29
C ALA A 33 11.14 13.76 1.19
N LEU A 34 10.22 13.67 2.16
CA LEU A 34 9.87 14.80 3.04
C LEU A 34 10.73 14.91 4.29
N ASN A 35 11.17 13.80 4.90
CA ASN A 35 11.86 13.82 6.20
C ASN A 35 13.23 14.53 6.16
N ARG A 36 13.79 14.75 4.98
CA ARG A 36 15.02 15.53 4.80
C ARG A 36 14.84 17.01 5.07
N ILE A 37 13.61 17.50 4.99
CA ILE A 37 13.27 18.92 4.98
C ILE A 37 12.14 19.27 5.95
N ARG A 38 11.53 18.28 6.61
CA ARG A 38 10.38 18.42 7.50
C ARG A 38 10.45 17.36 8.60
N THR A 39 9.94 17.70 9.77
CA THR A 39 9.60 16.73 10.82
C THR A 39 8.29 16.04 10.45
N LEU A 40 8.26 14.71 10.46
CA LEU A 40 7.07 13.95 10.07
C LEU A 40 6.42 13.27 11.25
N GLU A 41 5.11 13.45 11.40
CA GLU A 41 4.29 12.63 12.28
C GLU A 41 3.35 11.75 11.47
N LEU A 42 3.17 10.50 11.89
CA LEU A 42 2.24 9.56 11.26
C LEU A 42 0.96 9.48 12.07
N LEU A 43 -0.19 9.60 11.41
CA LEU A 43 -1.47 9.16 11.95
C LEU A 43 -1.90 7.87 11.25
N CYS A 44 -1.96 6.76 11.99
CA CYS A 44 -2.38 5.46 11.47
C CYS A 44 -3.45 4.80 12.34
N ASP A 45 -3.98 3.66 11.89
CA ASP A 45 -4.89 2.87 12.72
C ASP A 45 -4.16 2.33 13.98
N THR A 46 -4.84 2.26 15.11
CA THR A 46 -4.28 1.72 16.36
C THR A 46 -3.69 0.33 16.20
N ALA A 47 -4.32 -0.55 15.40
CA ALA A 47 -3.82 -1.90 15.16
C ALA A 47 -2.51 -1.92 14.34
N ALA A 48 -2.20 -0.82 13.64
CA ALA A 48 -1.01 -0.69 12.81
C ALA A 48 0.11 0.13 13.48
N ALA A 49 -0.13 0.69 14.68
CA ALA A 49 0.83 1.54 15.39
C ALA A 49 2.21 0.89 15.58
N PRO A 50 2.31 -0.39 16.03
CA PRO A 50 3.61 -1.04 16.20
C PRO A 50 4.40 -1.19 14.89
N TRP A 51 3.76 -1.09 13.73
CA TRP A 51 4.41 -1.05 12.42
C TRP A 51 4.76 0.38 12.02
N GLY A 52 3.90 1.34 12.31
CA GLY A 52 4.17 2.76 12.09
C GLY A 52 5.43 3.23 12.84
N GLU A 53 5.66 2.70 14.05
CA GLU A 53 6.84 3.02 14.88
C GLU A 53 8.15 2.51 14.27
N LEU A 54 8.06 1.59 13.30
CA LEU A 54 9.21 1.03 12.59
C LEU A 54 9.53 1.78 11.29
N LEU A 55 8.74 2.79 10.92
CA LEU A 55 8.98 3.58 9.70
C LEU A 55 10.12 4.59 9.94
N PRO A 56 11.25 4.48 9.22
CA PRO A 56 12.36 5.41 9.36
C PRO A 56 11.94 6.81 8.89
N GLY A 57 12.29 7.83 9.69
CA GLY A 57 11.97 9.22 9.39
C GLY A 57 10.59 9.69 9.85
N ILE A 58 9.85 8.86 10.61
CA ILE A 58 8.70 9.31 11.38
C ILE A 58 9.19 9.68 12.79
N ALA A 59 9.00 10.93 13.19
CA ALA A 59 9.38 11.42 14.51
C ALA A 59 8.40 10.97 15.61
N ARG A 60 7.12 10.82 15.27
CA ARG A 60 6.07 10.40 16.21
C ARG A 60 4.95 9.67 15.49
N VAL A 61 4.44 8.62 16.11
CA VAL A 61 3.24 7.90 15.68
C VAL A 61 2.08 8.30 16.58
N ARG A 62 0.96 8.65 15.94
CA ARG A 62 -0.34 8.86 16.54
C ARG A 62 -1.30 7.83 15.99
N THR A 63 -2.27 7.47 16.81
CA THR A 63 -3.20 6.40 16.52
C THR A 63 -4.63 6.88 16.54
N LEU A 64 -5.44 6.25 15.70
CA LEU A 64 -6.88 6.40 15.68
C LEU A 64 -7.51 5.03 15.51
N ASP A 65 -8.50 4.67 16.32
CA ASP A 65 -9.28 3.44 16.09
C ASP A 65 -10.27 3.66 14.95
N SER A 66 -9.82 3.43 13.71
CA SER A 66 -10.63 3.68 12.52
C SER A 66 -11.89 2.80 12.47
N ARG A 67 -11.90 1.66 13.16
CA ARG A 67 -13.06 0.75 13.22
C ARG A 67 -14.12 1.28 14.18
N ALA A 68 -13.73 1.73 15.37
CA ALA A 68 -14.63 2.40 16.29
C ALA A 68 -15.24 3.65 15.65
N TRP A 69 -14.43 4.43 14.93
CA TRP A 69 -14.90 5.59 14.18
C TRP A 69 -15.87 5.21 13.05
N ARG A 70 -15.56 4.19 12.25
CA ARG A 70 -16.47 3.68 11.22
C ARG A 70 -17.82 3.24 11.78
N ARG A 71 -17.83 2.51 12.91
CA ARG A 71 -19.08 2.10 13.58
C ARG A 71 -19.91 3.30 14.04
N ARG A 72 -19.26 4.35 14.56
CA ARG A 72 -19.92 5.59 14.98
C ARG A 72 -20.45 6.40 13.80
N SER A 73 -19.82 6.33 12.64
CA SER A 73 -20.21 7.06 11.42
C SER A 73 -21.16 6.31 10.49
N ALA A 74 -21.34 5.01 10.65
CA ALA A 74 -22.15 4.18 9.75
C ALA A 74 -23.67 4.41 9.88
N GLY A 75 -24.12 5.29 10.77
CA GLY A 75 -25.54 5.53 11.05
C GLY A 75 -26.19 6.67 10.24
N ASP A 76 -25.47 7.74 9.91
CA ASP A 76 -26.00 8.85 9.09
C ASP A 76 -24.89 9.83 8.70
N LEU A 77 -24.84 10.28 7.44
CA LEU A 77 -24.00 11.42 7.04
C LEU A 77 -24.52 12.74 7.65
N ALA A 78 -25.76 12.78 8.15
CA ALA A 78 -26.26 13.85 9.04
C ALA A 78 -25.45 13.97 10.34
N GLY A 79 -24.67 12.95 10.70
CA GLY A 79 -23.75 12.96 11.84
C GLY A 79 -22.38 13.59 11.58
N PHE A 80 -22.06 14.09 10.38
CA PHE A 80 -20.74 14.67 10.09
C PHE A 80 -20.36 15.86 10.99
N PRO A 81 -21.27 16.80 11.34
CA PRO A 81 -20.97 17.84 12.33
C PRO A 81 -20.70 17.27 13.74
N SER A 82 -21.43 16.22 14.14
CA SER A 82 -21.21 15.52 15.41
C SER A 82 -19.89 14.74 15.42
N LEU A 83 -19.50 14.18 14.26
CA LEU A 83 -18.21 13.54 14.01
C LEU A 83 -17.07 14.54 14.19
N LEU A 84 -17.17 15.72 13.57
CA LEU A 84 -16.18 16.81 13.72
C LEU A 84 -16.11 17.29 15.17
N ALA A 85 -17.24 17.50 15.85
CA ALA A 85 -17.27 17.92 17.26
C ALA A 85 -16.74 16.85 18.23
N THR A 86 -16.82 15.57 17.86
CA THR A 86 -16.23 14.48 18.64
C THR A 86 -14.74 14.35 18.36
N LEU A 87 -14.30 14.52 17.12
CA LEU A 87 -12.88 14.54 16.74
C LEU A 87 -12.14 15.75 17.31
N ASP A 88 -12.77 16.93 17.34
CA ASP A 88 -12.20 18.14 17.95
C ASP A 88 -11.98 17.98 19.46
N ARG A 89 -12.81 17.15 20.11
CA ARG A 89 -12.64 16.76 21.52
C ARG A 89 -11.68 15.58 21.71
N ASP A 90 -11.29 14.88 20.64
CA ASP A 90 -10.34 13.79 20.70
C ASP A 90 -8.91 14.36 20.82
N PRO A 91 -8.17 14.10 21.91
CA PRO A 91 -6.84 14.65 22.12
C PRO A 91 -5.85 14.28 21.01
N ALA A 92 -6.03 13.14 20.33
CA ALA A 92 -5.14 12.73 19.25
C ALA A 92 -5.35 13.63 18.02
N ALA A 93 -6.60 13.91 17.64
CA ALA A 93 -6.92 14.76 16.50
C ALA A 93 -6.69 16.26 16.80
N ALA A 94 -7.07 16.75 17.99
CA ALA A 94 -6.87 18.14 18.40
C ALA A 94 -5.39 18.57 18.47
N ARG A 95 -4.48 17.59 18.66
CA ARG A 95 -3.02 17.79 18.70
C ARG A 95 -2.34 17.66 17.33
N CYS A 96 -3.05 17.26 16.27
CA CYS A 96 -2.50 17.17 14.92
C CYS A 96 -2.50 18.54 14.22
N ARG A 97 -1.92 19.59 14.82
CA ARG A 97 -1.94 20.94 14.23
C ARG A 97 -0.73 21.15 13.33
N GLY A 98 -0.94 21.17 12.01
CA GLY A 98 0.13 21.38 11.03
C GLY A 98 -0.33 21.10 9.61
N ARG A 99 0.62 20.90 8.68
CA ARG A 99 0.28 20.51 7.31
C ARG A 99 -0.13 19.05 7.28
N PHE A 100 -1.30 18.73 6.74
CA PHE A 100 -1.88 17.38 6.79
C PHE A 100 -1.97 16.75 5.40
N LEU A 101 -1.49 15.51 5.26
CA LEU A 101 -1.54 14.71 4.03
C LEU A 101 -2.44 13.49 4.26
N ALA A 102 -3.72 13.64 3.95
CA ALA A 102 -4.70 12.54 3.99
C ALA A 102 -4.56 11.64 2.76
N LEU A 103 -3.64 10.68 2.82
CA LEU A 103 -3.33 9.78 1.70
C LEU A 103 -4.51 8.87 1.36
N ASN A 104 -5.30 8.49 2.37
CA ASN A 104 -6.45 7.62 2.15
C ASN A 104 -7.68 8.36 1.70
N ASP A 105 -8.37 7.72 0.78
CA ASP A 105 -9.70 8.11 0.39
C ASP A 105 -10.75 7.56 1.37
N HIS A 106 -10.79 8.14 2.58
CA HIS A 106 -11.70 7.70 3.64
C HIS A 106 -12.33 8.89 4.38
N PRO A 107 -13.66 8.90 4.62
CA PRO A 107 -14.33 10.04 5.27
C PRO A 107 -13.75 10.42 6.64
N VAL A 108 -13.25 9.46 7.41
CA VAL A 108 -12.57 9.73 8.70
C VAL A 108 -11.23 10.46 8.48
N ALA A 109 -10.47 10.13 7.44
CA ALA A 109 -9.23 10.84 7.14
C ALA A 109 -9.51 12.30 6.72
N ASP A 110 -10.58 12.50 5.95
CA ASP A 110 -11.05 13.85 5.56
C ASP A 110 -11.57 14.64 6.76
N ALA A 111 -12.31 14.00 7.66
CA ALA A 111 -12.80 14.63 8.88
C ALA A 111 -11.65 15.01 9.83
N VAL A 112 -10.67 14.13 10.01
CA VAL A 112 -9.47 14.46 10.80
C VAL A 112 -8.70 15.60 10.13
N ALA A 113 -8.51 15.57 8.81
CA ALA A 113 -7.86 16.66 8.09
C ALA A 113 -8.60 17.99 8.29
N ALA A 114 -9.93 18.00 8.26
CA ALA A 114 -10.74 19.19 8.48
C ALA A 114 -10.59 19.79 9.90
N VAL A 115 -10.40 18.95 10.92
CA VAL A 115 -10.17 19.39 12.31
C VAL A 115 -8.70 19.78 12.55
N ALA A 116 -7.76 19.01 11.99
CA ALA A 116 -6.31 19.14 12.17
C ALA A 116 -5.73 20.36 11.44
N CYS A 117 -6.28 20.70 10.26
CA CYS A 117 -5.77 21.78 9.43
C CYS A 117 -6.23 23.16 9.92
N ARG A 118 -5.26 24.04 10.22
CA ARG A 118 -5.46 25.48 10.08
C ARG A 118 -4.92 25.91 8.72
N GLU A 119 -5.84 26.27 7.82
CA GLU A 119 -5.60 26.99 6.56
C GLU A 119 -4.54 26.42 5.59
N ASP A 120 -4.94 25.56 4.64
CA ASP A 120 -4.31 25.56 3.30
C ASP A 120 -5.13 24.80 2.21
N ALA A 121 -6.45 24.99 2.19
CA ALA A 121 -7.33 24.36 1.19
C ALA A 121 -6.96 24.71 -0.27
N GLY A 122 -6.16 25.77 -0.48
CA GLY A 122 -5.64 26.22 -1.78
C GLY A 122 -4.19 25.79 -2.08
N SER A 123 -3.53 25.03 -1.22
CA SER A 123 -2.13 24.64 -1.46
C SER A 123 -1.98 23.72 -2.67
N TRP A 124 -0.84 23.82 -3.36
CA TRP A 124 -0.50 22.93 -4.47
C TRP A 124 -0.51 21.45 -4.06
N MET A 125 -0.12 21.15 -2.81
CA MET A 125 -0.11 19.78 -2.26
C MET A 125 -1.53 19.25 -2.09
N THR A 126 -2.44 20.08 -1.59
CA THR A 126 -3.87 19.75 -1.43
C THR A 126 -4.51 19.45 -2.80
N GLY A 127 -4.25 20.30 -3.80
CA GLY A 127 -4.73 20.09 -5.17
C GLY A 127 -4.20 18.80 -5.80
N ARG A 128 -2.89 18.52 -5.66
CA ARG A 128 -2.30 17.25 -6.13
C ARG A 128 -2.84 16.03 -5.42
N LEU A 129 -3.07 16.10 -4.11
CA LEU A 129 -3.64 15.01 -3.33
C LEU A 129 -5.04 14.65 -3.83
N VAL A 130 -5.88 15.65 -4.14
CA VAL A 130 -7.22 15.43 -4.74
C VAL A 130 -7.13 14.76 -6.11
N LEU A 131 -6.20 15.21 -6.96
CA LEU A 131 -5.97 14.62 -8.29
C LEU A 131 -5.52 13.15 -8.18
N ILE A 132 -4.53 12.86 -7.32
CA ILE A 132 -4.03 11.50 -7.12
C ILE A 132 -5.14 10.60 -6.55
N ARG A 133 -5.88 11.04 -5.54
CA ARG A 133 -7.01 10.26 -4.98
C ARG A 133 -8.07 9.97 -6.05
N SER A 134 -8.37 10.94 -6.91
CA SER A 134 -9.30 10.79 -8.03
C SER A 134 -8.79 9.77 -9.07
N TYR A 135 -7.50 9.82 -9.38
CA TYR A 135 -6.83 8.82 -10.23
C TYR A 135 -6.91 7.41 -9.62
N VAL A 136 -6.57 7.25 -8.33
CA VAL A 136 -6.63 5.96 -7.63
C VAL A 136 -8.05 5.39 -7.63
N ARG A 137 -9.09 6.22 -7.44
CA ARG A 137 -10.51 5.79 -7.55
C ARG A 137 -10.84 5.28 -8.95
N LEU A 138 -10.33 5.94 -9.98
CA LEU A 138 -10.56 5.56 -11.37
C LEU A 138 -9.90 4.22 -11.69
N VAL A 139 -8.62 4.07 -11.36
CA VAL A 139 -7.86 2.82 -11.53
C VAL A 139 -8.46 1.67 -10.73
N ALA A 140 -9.01 1.94 -9.53
CA ALA A 140 -9.65 0.90 -8.74
C ALA A 140 -10.86 0.24 -9.42
N ARG A 141 -11.47 0.88 -10.43
CA ARG A 141 -12.58 0.34 -11.23
C ARG A 141 -12.11 -0.53 -12.39
N ASP A 142 -11.00 -0.16 -13.03
CA ASP A 142 -10.33 -0.94 -14.06
C ASP A 142 -8.81 -0.79 -13.95
N ARG A 143 -8.15 -1.85 -13.48
CA ARG A 143 -6.72 -1.86 -13.15
C ARG A 143 -5.84 -2.25 -14.33
N ARG A 144 -6.43 -2.77 -15.43
CA ARG A 144 -5.69 -3.44 -16.51
C ARG A 144 -4.68 -2.52 -17.20
N LEU A 145 -5.07 -1.27 -17.41
CA LEU A 145 -4.24 -0.27 -18.09
C LEU A 145 -3.24 0.43 -17.16
N ASN A 146 -3.38 0.31 -15.84
CA ASN A 146 -2.50 1.05 -14.93
C ASN A 146 -1.06 0.53 -14.99
N ARG A 147 -0.11 1.46 -15.08
CA ARG A 147 1.35 1.20 -14.95
C ARG A 147 2.01 2.17 -13.98
N LEU A 148 1.22 2.80 -13.11
CA LEU A 148 1.69 3.75 -12.11
C LEU A 148 1.59 3.13 -10.72
N HIS A 149 2.73 3.04 -10.05
CA HIS A 149 2.80 2.50 -8.71
C HIS A 149 2.26 3.49 -7.68
N LEU A 150 1.43 3.01 -6.74
CA LEU A 150 0.82 3.86 -5.71
C LEU A 150 1.86 4.63 -4.88
N ALA A 151 2.95 3.96 -4.52
CA ALA A 151 4.03 4.56 -3.74
C ALA A 151 4.74 5.71 -4.49
N ASP A 152 4.84 5.64 -5.83
CA ASP A 152 5.38 6.72 -6.67
C ASP A 152 4.43 7.92 -6.71
N LEU A 153 3.11 7.65 -6.78
CA LEU A 153 2.09 8.68 -6.70
C LEU A 153 2.20 9.43 -5.37
N TRP A 154 2.36 8.72 -4.24
CA TRP A 154 2.58 9.35 -2.95
C TRP A 154 3.87 10.14 -2.90
N ALA A 155 5.00 9.59 -3.36
CA ALA A 155 6.27 10.32 -3.42
C ALA A 155 6.17 11.65 -4.19
N SER A 156 5.35 11.70 -5.25
CA SER A 156 5.18 12.92 -6.05
C SER A 156 4.61 14.11 -5.25
N LEU A 157 3.94 13.86 -4.12
CA LEU A 157 3.47 14.90 -3.19
C LEU A 157 4.61 15.68 -2.53
N ALA A 158 5.84 15.16 -2.53
CA ALA A 158 7.02 15.86 -2.07
C ALA A 158 7.60 16.83 -3.13
N GLY A 159 7.05 16.85 -4.35
CA GLY A 159 7.46 17.76 -5.42
C GLY A 159 8.74 17.36 -6.17
N ALA A 160 9.33 16.20 -5.87
CA ALA A 160 10.52 15.70 -6.55
C ALA A 160 10.16 15.02 -7.89
N PRO A 161 10.75 15.45 -9.03
CA PRO A 161 10.51 14.82 -10.33
C PRO A 161 11.30 13.51 -10.52
N ARG A 162 12.25 13.19 -9.63
CA ARG A 162 13.10 12.01 -9.71
C ARG A 162 12.83 11.08 -8.53
N LEU A 163 12.27 9.93 -8.85
CA LEU A 163 12.09 8.82 -7.91
C LEU A 163 13.44 8.11 -7.78
N CYS A 164 13.90 7.94 -6.54
CA CYS A 164 15.15 7.25 -6.26
C CYS A 164 14.87 5.87 -5.65
N PRO A 165 15.78 4.90 -5.87
CA PRO A 165 15.79 3.66 -5.11
C PRO A 165 15.72 3.91 -3.60
N LEU A 166 14.86 3.15 -2.94
CA LEU A 166 14.69 3.20 -1.50
C LEU A 166 15.78 2.34 -0.86
N GLU A 167 16.50 2.91 0.11
CA GLU A 167 17.34 2.11 0.98
C GLU A 167 16.45 1.16 1.80
N PRO A 168 16.91 -0.07 2.07
CA PRO A 168 16.21 -0.98 2.95
C PRO A 168 15.93 -0.37 4.33
N VAL A 169 14.73 -0.59 4.84
CA VAL A 169 14.37 -0.32 6.24
C VAL A 169 15.21 -1.23 7.12
N PRO A 170 15.99 -0.68 8.06
CA PRO A 170 16.78 -1.52 8.97
C PRO A 170 15.83 -2.28 9.91
N ALA A 171 16.05 -3.59 10.04
CA ALA A 171 15.37 -4.36 11.08
C ALA A 171 15.84 -3.86 12.47
N PRO A 172 14.94 -3.68 13.45
CA PRO A 172 15.34 -3.26 14.79
C PRO A 172 16.34 -4.23 15.43
N PRO A 173 17.21 -3.76 16.35
CA PRO A 173 18.16 -4.63 17.04
C PRO A 173 17.49 -5.82 17.75
N SER A 174 16.36 -5.58 18.41
CA SER A 174 15.55 -6.63 19.05
C SER A 174 15.09 -7.69 18.04
N GLY A 175 14.67 -7.26 16.85
CA GLY A 175 14.25 -8.15 15.79
C GLY A 175 15.40 -8.97 15.22
N THR A 176 16.55 -8.33 14.99
CA THR A 176 17.75 -9.01 14.49
C THR A 176 18.27 -10.05 15.48
N GLN A 177 18.27 -9.72 16.78
CA GLN A 177 18.67 -10.64 17.85
C GLN A 177 17.70 -11.83 17.99
N PHE A 178 16.40 -11.56 17.91
CA PHE A 178 15.38 -12.62 17.91
C PHE A 178 15.59 -13.57 16.72
N ALA A 179 15.72 -13.02 15.50
CA ALA A 179 15.92 -13.79 14.29
C ALA A 179 17.16 -14.67 14.40
N LYS A 180 18.29 -14.13 14.88
CA LYS A 180 19.50 -14.91 15.14
C LYS A 180 19.21 -16.10 16.06
N THR A 181 18.62 -15.84 17.22
CA THR A 181 18.33 -16.88 18.23
C THR A 181 17.44 -18.00 17.68
N VAL A 182 16.37 -17.65 16.95
CA VAL A 182 15.38 -18.64 16.51
C VAL A 182 15.76 -19.35 15.21
N LEU A 183 16.61 -18.72 14.37
CA LEU A 183 17.00 -19.25 13.06
C LEU A 183 18.33 -20.00 13.05
N GLU A 184 19.19 -19.80 14.07
CA GLU A 184 20.52 -20.43 14.19
C GLU A 184 20.51 -21.95 13.94
N ARG A 185 19.45 -22.65 14.36
CA ARG A 185 19.34 -24.11 14.23
C ARG A 185 18.64 -24.58 12.96
N LEU A 186 17.99 -23.69 12.21
CA LEU A 186 17.24 -24.04 11.00
C LEU A 186 18.10 -24.13 9.75
N SER A 187 19.13 -23.29 9.65
CA SER A 187 19.99 -23.21 8.47
C SER A 187 21.20 -24.15 8.51
N SER A 188 21.53 -24.73 9.66
CA SER A 188 22.67 -25.65 9.82
C SER A 188 22.53 -26.87 8.90
N GLY A 189 23.30 -26.87 7.80
CA GLY A 189 23.30 -27.95 6.80
C GLY A 189 22.36 -27.77 5.60
N LYS A 190 21.68 -26.63 5.44
CA LYS A 190 20.82 -26.35 4.26
C LYS A 190 21.43 -25.29 3.34
N SER A 191 21.81 -25.70 2.12
CA SER A 191 22.38 -24.82 1.10
C SER A 191 21.40 -23.78 0.54
N GLY A 192 20.09 -24.04 0.61
CA GLY A 192 19.03 -23.17 0.08
C GLY A 192 18.72 -21.90 0.88
N GLY A 193 19.32 -21.73 2.06
CA GLY A 193 19.00 -20.64 2.98
C GLY A 193 17.58 -20.77 3.59
N ILE A 194 17.01 -19.64 4.02
CA ILE A 194 15.69 -19.59 4.68
C ILE A 194 14.66 -18.95 3.75
N TRP A 195 13.53 -19.63 3.53
CA TRP A 195 12.36 -19.10 2.85
C TRP A 195 11.23 -18.89 3.85
N THR A 196 10.74 -17.67 3.95
CA THR A 196 9.60 -17.34 4.82
C THR A 196 8.32 -17.31 3.99
N PHE A 197 7.31 -18.06 4.41
CA PHE A 197 5.99 -18.12 3.77
C PHE A 197 4.97 -17.31 4.56
N ILE A 198 4.30 -16.38 3.87
CA ILE A 198 3.16 -15.62 4.42
C ILE A 198 1.88 -16.29 3.92
N LEU A 199 1.20 -16.99 4.82
CA LEU A 199 0.04 -17.83 4.48
C LEU A 199 -1.28 -17.02 4.41
N GLY A 200 -1.31 -15.89 5.11
CA GLY A 200 -2.47 -15.03 5.26
C GLY A 200 -2.70 -14.04 4.11
N SER A 201 -3.94 -13.56 4.00
CA SER A 201 -4.30 -12.43 3.14
C SER A 201 -5.44 -11.64 3.76
N GLY A 202 -5.41 -10.31 3.59
CA GLY A 202 -6.46 -9.39 4.02
C GLY A 202 -7.79 -9.54 3.26
N ALA A 203 -7.82 -10.26 2.13
CA ALA A 203 -9.04 -10.56 1.39
C ALA A 203 -9.12 -12.05 1.03
N ASN A 204 -10.25 -12.69 1.34
CA ASN A 204 -10.45 -14.14 1.10
C ASN A 204 -10.30 -14.52 -0.38
N CYS A 205 -10.65 -13.64 -1.32
CA CYS A 205 -10.49 -13.89 -2.76
C CYS A 205 -9.01 -13.96 -3.18
N ARG A 206 -8.09 -13.34 -2.44
CA ARG A 206 -6.63 -13.26 -2.70
C ARG A 206 -5.82 -14.27 -1.87
N ARG A 207 -6.47 -15.23 -1.22
CA ARG A 207 -5.79 -16.26 -0.41
C ARG A 207 -5.52 -17.51 -1.25
N LEU A 208 -4.30 -18.03 -1.19
CA LEU A 208 -3.95 -19.38 -1.63
C LEU A 208 -4.07 -20.35 -0.47
N ASP A 209 -4.37 -21.60 -0.79
CA ASP A 209 -4.43 -22.65 0.22
C ASP A 209 -3.02 -22.92 0.79
N PRO A 210 -2.82 -22.94 2.13
CA PRO A 210 -1.54 -23.30 2.73
C PRO A 210 -0.94 -24.63 2.24
N GLU A 211 -1.78 -25.58 1.85
CA GLU A 211 -1.35 -26.88 1.33
C GLU A 211 -0.66 -26.75 -0.04
N ILE A 212 -1.04 -25.75 -0.85
CA ILE A 212 -0.39 -25.44 -2.12
C ILE A 212 1.06 -25.00 -1.86
N PHE A 213 1.27 -24.07 -0.92
CA PHE A 213 2.62 -23.62 -0.55
C PHE A 213 3.48 -24.78 0.00
N ALA A 214 2.89 -25.62 0.85
CA ALA A 214 3.57 -26.79 1.41
C ALA A 214 3.98 -27.77 0.31
N GLY A 215 3.11 -27.97 -0.69
CA GLY A 215 3.40 -28.76 -1.88
C GLY A 215 4.62 -28.24 -2.64
N TRP A 216 4.70 -26.92 -2.88
CA TRP A 216 5.85 -26.31 -3.57
C TRP A 216 7.15 -26.57 -2.83
N TRP A 217 7.15 -26.36 -1.51
CA TRP A 217 8.34 -26.57 -0.69
C TRP A 217 8.74 -28.05 -0.62
N ARG A 218 7.77 -28.95 -0.49
CA ARG A 218 7.98 -30.40 -0.40
C ARG A 218 8.55 -31.00 -1.69
N GLU A 219 8.16 -30.50 -2.86
CA GLU A 219 8.68 -30.99 -4.14
C GLU A 219 10.12 -30.51 -4.44
N ILE A 220 10.68 -29.58 -3.67
CA ILE A 220 12.11 -29.23 -3.77
C ILE A 220 12.94 -30.40 -3.18
N PRO A 221 13.97 -30.91 -3.89
CA PRO A 221 14.79 -32.02 -3.40
C PRO A 221 15.43 -31.72 -2.02
N PRO A 222 15.43 -32.67 -1.06
CA PRO A 222 15.88 -32.43 0.32
C PRO A 222 17.28 -31.83 0.48
N GLU A 223 18.18 -32.11 -0.47
CA GLU A 223 19.59 -31.72 -0.50
C GLU A 223 19.77 -30.22 -0.76
N VAL A 224 18.86 -29.64 -1.53
CA VAL A 224 18.86 -28.20 -1.89
C VAL A 224 17.66 -27.45 -1.32
N ARG A 225 16.79 -28.16 -0.56
CA ARG A 225 15.58 -27.57 0.02
C ARG A 225 15.94 -26.50 1.06
N PRO A 226 15.41 -25.27 0.92
CA PRO A 226 15.59 -24.22 1.92
C PRO A 226 14.87 -24.59 3.23
N ALA A 227 15.35 -24.08 4.35
CA ALA A 227 14.55 -24.09 5.57
C ALA A 227 13.30 -23.22 5.37
N ALA A 228 12.16 -23.66 5.86
CA ALA A 228 10.89 -22.94 5.79
C ALA A 228 10.57 -22.28 7.13
N VAL A 229 10.17 -21.02 7.08
CA VAL A 229 9.58 -20.30 8.22
C VAL A 229 8.16 -19.91 7.85
N LEU A 230 7.19 -20.18 8.72
CA LEU A 230 5.81 -19.74 8.54
C LEU A 230 5.59 -18.46 9.33
N ALA A 231 5.10 -17.42 8.65
CA ALA A 231 4.75 -16.14 9.24
C ALA A 231 3.26 -15.84 9.03
N GLY A 232 2.63 -15.32 10.08
CA GLY A 232 1.22 -14.95 10.09
C GLY A 232 0.83 -14.29 11.40
N GLY A 233 -0.33 -13.65 11.42
CA GLY A 233 -0.90 -13.00 12.60
C GLY A 233 -1.51 -14.00 13.59
N ARG A 234 -1.95 -13.49 14.75
CA ARG A 234 -2.81 -14.24 15.67
C ARG A 234 -4.16 -14.53 14.99
N GLY A 235 -4.67 -15.75 15.11
CA GLY A 235 -5.88 -16.21 14.42
C GLY A 235 -5.62 -16.89 13.07
N GLU A 236 -4.36 -17.02 12.65
CA GLU A 236 -3.96 -17.73 11.43
C GLU A 236 -3.33 -19.12 11.73
N GLU A 237 -3.44 -19.60 12.97
CA GLU A 237 -2.80 -20.84 13.43
C GLU A 237 -3.29 -22.07 12.65
N GLU A 238 -4.56 -22.09 12.24
CA GLU A 238 -5.10 -23.17 11.40
C GLU A 238 -4.47 -23.17 10.00
N LEU A 239 -4.15 -21.99 9.43
CA LEU A 239 -3.45 -21.94 8.14
C LEU A 239 -2.06 -22.58 8.25
N ALA A 240 -1.34 -22.28 9.33
CA ALA A 240 -0.03 -22.88 9.60
C ALA A 240 -0.13 -24.39 9.92
N ALA A 241 -1.19 -24.83 10.61
CA ALA A 241 -1.44 -26.25 10.84
C ALA A 241 -1.65 -27.02 9.53
N ARG A 242 -2.42 -26.47 8.59
CA ARG A 242 -2.63 -27.06 7.27
C ARG A 242 -1.34 -27.18 6.46
N PHE A 243 -0.52 -26.12 6.44
CA PHE A 243 0.80 -26.18 5.81
C PHE A 243 1.65 -27.32 6.41
N ARG A 244 1.75 -27.39 7.75
CA ARG A 244 2.56 -28.39 8.45
C ARG A 244 2.11 -29.82 8.14
N ARG A 245 0.79 -30.06 8.13
CA ARG A 245 0.22 -31.38 7.77
C ARG A 245 0.59 -31.77 6.35
N ALA A 246 0.46 -30.86 5.38
CA ALA A 246 0.77 -31.12 3.97
C ALA A 246 2.28 -31.22 3.67
N ALA A 247 3.13 -30.57 4.48
CA ALA A 247 4.58 -30.63 4.34
C ALA A 247 5.13 -32.04 4.66
N GLY A 248 4.45 -32.82 5.50
CA GLY A 248 4.77 -34.22 5.83
C GLY A 248 6.03 -34.43 6.69
N SER A 249 6.90 -33.44 6.81
CA SER A 249 8.08 -33.45 7.68
C SER A 249 8.26 -32.10 8.38
N SER A 250 8.65 -32.14 9.66
CA SER A 250 9.02 -30.95 10.45
C SER A 250 10.50 -30.58 10.31
N ALA A 251 11.32 -31.41 9.65
CA ALA A 251 12.74 -31.14 9.50
C ALA A 251 12.98 -29.90 8.63
N GLY A 252 13.58 -28.86 9.21
CA GLY A 252 13.82 -27.58 8.53
C GLY A 252 12.57 -26.70 8.39
N LEU A 253 11.52 -26.92 9.18
CA LEU A 253 10.30 -26.09 9.21
C LEU A 253 10.10 -25.47 10.59
N LEU A 254 9.96 -24.14 10.65
CA LEU A 254 9.64 -23.39 11.87
C LEU A 254 8.34 -22.61 11.72
N ASP A 255 7.42 -22.78 12.65
CA ASP A 255 6.16 -22.04 12.71
C ASP A 255 6.23 -20.88 13.71
N LEU A 256 6.23 -19.66 13.20
CA LEU A 256 6.21 -18.41 13.96
C LEU A 256 4.85 -17.68 13.91
N THR A 257 3.82 -18.34 13.39
CA THR A 257 2.48 -17.76 13.24
C THR A 257 1.92 -17.30 14.59
N GLY A 258 1.53 -16.04 14.68
CA GLY A 258 1.01 -15.41 15.90
C GLY A 258 2.05 -15.20 17.01
N ARG A 259 3.33 -15.52 16.77
CA ARG A 259 4.40 -15.56 17.79
C ARG A 259 5.46 -14.47 17.64
N CYS A 260 5.40 -13.67 16.57
CA CYS A 260 6.31 -12.53 16.37
C CYS A 260 5.59 -11.20 16.60
N SER A 261 6.24 -10.31 17.33
CA SER A 261 6.02 -8.88 17.22
C SER A 261 6.44 -8.36 15.84
N PRO A 262 6.01 -7.16 15.43
CA PRO A 262 6.44 -6.57 14.17
C PRO A 262 7.95 -6.40 14.03
N ALA A 263 8.63 -5.98 15.10
CA ALA A 263 10.10 -5.85 15.11
C ALA A 263 10.78 -7.21 14.87
N GLU A 264 10.33 -8.25 15.57
CA GLU A 264 10.82 -9.62 15.39
C GLU A 264 10.56 -10.13 13.97
N LEU A 265 9.37 -9.86 13.43
CA LEU A 265 9.01 -10.27 12.08
C LEU A 265 9.88 -9.56 11.01
N LEU A 266 10.20 -8.28 11.18
CA LEU A 266 11.18 -7.59 10.32
C LEU A 266 12.56 -8.22 10.39
N GLY A 267 12.99 -8.66 11.58
CA GLY A 267 14.23 -9.42 11.75
C GLY A 267 14.22 -10.75 11.00
N ILE A 268 13.12 -11.50 11.08
CA ILE A 268 12.94 -12.77 10.35
C ILE A 268 12.96 -12.50 8.84
N PHE A 269 12.28 -11.47 8.36
CA PHE A 269 12.30 -11.10 6.95
C PHE A 269 13.70 -10.72 6.49
N ALA A 270 14.42 -9.88 7.24
CA ALA A 270 15.79 -9.46 6.89
C ALA A 270 16.79 -10.64 6.88
N ALA A 271 16.58 -11.66 7.72
CA ALA A 271 17.38 -12.87 7.74
C ALA A 271 16.96 -13.92 6.68
N SER A 272 15.83 -13.73 6.02
CA SER A 272 15.33 -14.65 5.01
C SER A 272 16.04 -14.42 3.67
N ARG A 273 16.37 -15.51 2.98
CA ARG A 273 16.85 -15.44 1.58
C ARG A 273 15.73 -14.94 0.66
N ARG A 274 14.51 -15.42 0.91
CA ARG A 274 13.29 -15.03 0.17
C ARG A 274 12.08 -15.01 1.09
N VAL A 275 11.14 -14.13 0.78
CA VAL A 275 9.81 -14.12 1.41
C VAL A 275 8.76 -14.36 0.33
N ILE A 276 7.88 -15.34 0.54
CA ILE A 276 6.93 -15.83 -0.46
C ILE A 276 5.53 -15.66 0.08
N GLY A 277 4.63 -15.05 -0.69
CA GLY A 277 3.27 -14.80 -0.23
C GLY A 277 2.37 -14.23 -1.32
N VAL A 278 1.11 -14.02 -0.99
CA VAL A 278 0.16 -13.28 -1.85
C VAL A 278 0.26 -11.78 -1.61
N ASP A 279 -0.43 -10.94 -2.38
CA ASP A 279 -0.53 -9.50 -2.13
C ASP A 279 -1.12 -9.21 -0.73
N THR A 280 -0.26 -8.89 0.23
CA THR A 280 -0.60 -8.66 1.64
C THR A 280 0.41 -7.73 2.31
N GLY A 281 0.00 -7.10 3.42
CA GLY A 281 0.81 -6.13 4.15
C GLY A 281 2.22 -6.63 4.52
N PRO A 282 2.36 -7.81 5.16
CA PRO A 282 3.68 -8.34 5.50
C PRO A 282 4.61 -8.57 4.30
N LEU A 283 4.09 -8.85 3.09
CA LEU A 283 4.90 -9.00 1.89
C LEU A 283 5.58 -7.68 1.51
N HIS A 284 4.87 -6.56 1.65
CA HIS A 284 5.40 -5.21 1.39
C HIS A 284 6.46 -4.82 2.42
N TRP A 285 6.30 -5.22 3.67
CA TRP A 285 7.31 -5.01 4.71
C TRP A 285 8.56 -5.85 4.51
N ALA A 286 8.43 -7.09 4.03
CA ALA A 286 9.57 -7.90 3.63
C ALA A 286 10.38 -7.25 2.50
N ALA A 287 9.69 -6.65 1.51
CA ALA A 287 10.36 -5.88 0.46
C ALA A 287 11.02 -4.60 1.02
N ALA A 288 10.33 -3.91 1.93
CA ALA A 288 10.84 -2.70 2.58
C ALA A 288 12.16 -2.95 3.32
N VAL A 289 12.36 -4.09 3.99
CA VAL A 289 13.63 -4.45 4.64
C VAL A 289 14.70 -4.97 3.67
N GLY A 290 14.44 -4.91 2.36
CA GLY A 290 15.40 -5.25 1.31
C GLY A 290 15.40 -6.73 0.89
N THR A 291 14.61 -7.58 1.54
CA THR A 291 14.53 -9.01 1.21
C THR A 291 13.82 -9.21 -0.13
N LYS A 292 14.36 -10.07 -0.99
CA LYS A 292 13.72 -10.40 -2.27
C LYS A 292 12.45 -11.19 -2.02
N VAL A 293 11.33 -10.63 -2.45
CA VAL A 293 10.02 -11.25 -2.30
C VAL A 293 9.55 -11.90 -3.60
N VAL A 294 8.74 -12.95 -3.45
CA VAL A 294 8.00 -13.60 -4.54
C VAL A 294 6.51 -13.49 -4.21
N GLY A 295 5.82 -12.61 -4.94
CA GLY A 295 4.41 -12.33 -4.74
C GLY A 295 3.51 -13.08 -5.72
N MET A 296 2.45 -13.73 -5.24
CA MET A 296 1.39 -14.26 -6.10
C MET A 296 0.29 -13.22 -6.26
N TYR A 297 0.10 -12.77 -7.48
CA TYR A 297 -0.81 -11.70 -7.85
C TYR A 297 -1.95 -12.26 -8.70
N PHE A 298 -3.16 -12.27 -8.13
CA PHE A 298 -4.34 -12.79 -8.81
C PHE A 298 -5.63 -12.17 -8.26
N ALA A 299 -6.77 -12.52 -8.87
CA ALA A 299 -8.03 -11.84 -8.61
C ALA A 299 -7.87 -10.33 -8.79
N GLU A 300 -8.27 -9.51 -7.82
CA GLU A 300 -8.17 -8.05 -7.87
C GLU A 300 -6.77 -7.50 -7.52
N ALA A 301 -5.80 -8.35 -7.17
CA ALA A 301 -4.47 -7.90 -6.80
C ALA A 301 -3.73 -7.35 -8.03
N GLY A 302 -3.78 -6.03 -8.21
CA GLY A 302 -3.11 -5.33 -9.31
C GLY A 302 -1.62 -5.15 -9.04
N LEU A 303 -0.79 -5.93 -9.74
CA LEU A 303 0.67 -5.88 -9.61
C LEU A 303 1.25 -4.48 -9.81
N HIS A 304 0.82 -3.79 -10.86
CA HIS A 304 1.32 -2.46 -11.17
C HIS A 304 0.84 -1.37 -10.20
N ASP A 305 -0.23 -1.65 -9.44
CA ASP A 305 -0.80 -0.69 -8.51
C ASP A 305 -0.03 -0.70 -7.19
N THR A 306 0.19 -1.90 -6.64
CA THR A 306 0.67 -2.10 -5.27
C THR A 306 1.64 -3.26 -5.16
N GLY A 307 2.41 -3.58 -6.20
CA GLY A 307 3.48 -4.58 -6.13
C GLY A 307 4.52 -4.26 -5.05
N PRO A 308 5.36 -5.22 -4.64
CA PRO A 308 6.49 -4.92 -3.77
C PRO A 308 7.36 -3.82 -4.39
N TYR A 309 7.60 -2.78 -3.61
CA TYR A 309 8.34 -1.61 -4.06
C TYR A 309 9.84 -1.80 -3.87
N GLY A 310 10.62 -1.60 -4.92
CA GLY A 310 12.05 -1.88 -4.93
C GLY A 310 12.44 -2.78 -6.11
N GLU A 311 13.74 -3.01 -6.29
CA GLU A 311 14.26 -3.70 -7.47
C GLU A 311 14.45 -5.20 -7.25
N GLY A 312 14.20 -5.99 -8.30
CA GLY A 312 14.51 -7.42 -8.32
C GLY A 312 13.57 -8.30 -7.52
N HIS A 313 12.38 -7.80 -7.16
CA HIS A 313 11.29 -8.63 -6.65
C HIS A 313 10.63 -9.40 -7.78
N TRP A 314 10.03 -10.54 -7.46
CA TRP A 314 9.30 -11.37 -8.41
C TRP A 314 7.80 -11.31 -8.13
N ALA A 315 7.02 -11.23 -9.19
CA ALA A 315 5.58 -11.36 -9.14
C ALA A 315 5.10 -12.38 -10.16
N LEU A 316 4.25 -13.30 -9.71
CA LEU A 316 3.69 -14.37 -10.51
C LEU A 316 2.20 -14.09 -10.66
N ALA A 317 1.75 -13.88 -11.90
CA ALA A 317 0.36 -13.65 -12.23
C ALA A 317 -0.18 -14.78 -13.11
N PRO A 318 -1.49 -15.11 -13.05
CA PRO A 318 -2.08 -16.05 -13.99
C PRO A 318 -2.02 -15.45 -15.40
N ASP A 319 -1.72 -16.29 -16.39
CA ASP A 319 -1.88 -15.93 -17.80
C ASP A 319 -3.38 -15.90 -18.14
N CYS A 320 -3.97 -14.74 -17.94
CA CYS A 320 -5.41 -14.52 -17.99
C CYS A 320 -5.69 -13.11 -18.54
N PRO A 321 -6.40 -12.97 -19.67
CA PRO A 321 -6.74 -11.67 -20.25
C PRO A 321 -7.55 -10.76 -19.32
N GLU A 322 -8.29 -11.36 -18.39
CA GLU A 322 -9.09 -10.64 -17.40
C GLU A 322 -8.28 -10.22 -16.17
N TYR A 323 -7.01 -10.61 -16.03
CA TYR A 323 -6.17 -10.20 -14.90
C TYR A 323 -5.70 -8.73 -15.04
N PRO A 324 -5.77 -7.91 -13.98
CA PRO A 324 -6.45 -8.15 -12.71
C PRO A 324 -7.98 -8.21 -12.85
N CYS A 325 -8.63 -9.22 -12.23
CA CYS A 325 -10.07 -9.44 -12.35
C CYS A 325 -10.83 -8.24 -11.76
N ALA A 326 -11.88 -7.78 -12.45
CA ALA A 326 -12.78 -6.76 -11.93
C ALA A 326 -13.45 -7.22 -10.61
N PRO A 327 -13.74 -6.32 -9.65
CA PRO A 327 -14.24 -6.72 -8.33
C PRO A 327 -15.49 -7.60 -8.35
N ALA A 328 -16.44 -7.29 -9.25
CA ALA A 328 -17.67 -8.07 -9.42
C ALA A 328 -17.43 -9.53 -9.84
N ARG A 329 -16.27 -9.85 -10.42
CA ARG A 329 -15.91 -11.19 -10.91
C ARG A 329 -14.84 -11.87 -10.06
N ALA A 330 -14.24 -11.16 -9.09
CA ALA A 330 -13.06 -11.60 -8.36
C ALA A 330 -13.24 -12.95 -7.65
N THR A 331 -14.42 -13.21 -7.07
CA THR A 331 -14.70 -14.47 -6.36
C THR A 331 -14.81 -15.66 -7.32
N ALA A 332 -15.47 -15.49 -8.47
CA ALA A 332 -15.64 -16.55 -9.46
C ALA A 332 -14.36 -16.78 -10.29
N CYS A 333 -13.73 -15.69 -10.75
CA CYS A 333 -12.45 -15.64 -11.46
C CYS A 333 -11.30 -16.18 -10.60
N GLY A 334 -11.33 -15.89 -9.29
CA GLY A 334 -10.28 -16.22 -8.35
C GLY A 334 -10.02 -17.72 -8.22
N ARG A 335 -11.02 -18.60 -8.43
CA ARG A 335 -10.80 -20.05 -8.42
C ARG A 335 -9.87 -20.51 -9.55
N ARG A 336 -10.16 -20.12 -10.79
CA ARG A 336 -9.30 -20.42 -11.96
C ARG A 336 -7.90 -19.85 -11.80
N CYS A 337 -7.79 -18.66 -11.23
CA CYS A 337 -6.48 -18.07 -10.96
C CYS A 337 -5.65 -18.89 -9.96
N ARG A 338 -6.28 -19.53 -8.96
CA ARG A 338 -5.57 -20.36 -7.97
C ARG A 338 -5.06 -21.66 -8.57
N GLU A 339 -5.79 -22.24 -9.54
CA GLU A 339 -5.38 -23.44 -10.26
C GLU A 339 -4.04 -23.24 -10.99
N ALA A 340 -3.77 -22.03 -11.49
CA ALA A 340 -2.49 -21.70 -12.10
C ALA A 340 -1.28 -21.91 -11.17
N PHE A 341 -1.50 -21.88 -9.85
CA PHE A 341 -0.47 -22.09 -8.84
C PHE A 341 -0.50 -23.49 -8.19
N ALA A 342 -1.43 -24.36 -8.58
CA ALA A 342 -1.69 -25.62 -7.87
C ALA A 342 -0.65 -26.71 -8.13
N ASP A 343 0.01 -26.73 -9.29
CA ASP A 343 1.02 -27.74 -9.64
C ASP A 343 2.30 -27.55 -8.80
N PRO A 344 2.61 -28.47 -7.87
CA PRO A 344 3.71 -28.28 -6.96
C PRO A 344 5.08 -28.50 -7.60
N ARG A 345 5.19 -29.34 -8.64
CA ARG A 345 6.45 -29.60 -9.34
C ARG A 345 6.84 -28.41 -10.21
N LYS A 346 5.86 -27.84 -10.92
CA LYS A 346 6.05 -26.60 -11.70
C LYS A 346 6.56 -25.48 -10.80
N MET A 347 5.89 -25.26 -9.67
CA MET A 347 6.23 -24.17 -8.75
C MET A 347 7.55 -24.41 -8.03
N ALA A 348 7.85 -25.64 -7.59
CA ALA A 348 9.14 -25.97 -6.98
C ALA A 348 10.32 -25.69 -7.92
N ARG A 349 10.22 -26.15 -9.18
CA ARG A 349 11.25 -25.91 -10.21
C ARG A 349 11.43 -24.43 -10.51
N LEU A 350 10.32 -23.69 -10.64
CA LEU A 350 10.34 -22.25 -10.86
C LEU A 350 11.04 -21.53 -9.69
N LEU A 351 10.56 -21.72 -8.47
CA LEU A 351 11.07 -21.02 -7.28
C LEU A 351 12.55 -21.33 -7.00
N ALA A 352 13.00 -22.56 -7.26
CA ALA A 352 14.40 -22.94 -7.15
C ALA A 352 15.30 -22.21 -8.16
N ASN A 353 14.79 -21.92 -9.37
CA ASN A 353 15.55 -21.35 -10.49
C ASN A 353 15.20 -19.89 -10.83
N LEU A 354 14.48 -19.17 -9.96
CA LEU A 354 14.04 -17.80 -10.24
C LEU A 354 15.18 -16.82 -10.55
N GLU A 355 16.38 -17.03 -10.01
CA GLU A 355 17.53 -16.13 -10.24
C GLU A 355 18.43 -16.56 -11.40
N ALA A 356 18.09 -17.63 -12.12
CA ALA A 356 18.79 -17.98 -13.36
C ALA A 356 18.52 -16.92 -14.44
N ASP A 357 19.45 -16.75 -15.38
CA ASP A 357 19.32 -15.80 -16.50
C ASP A 357 18.03 -16.02 -17.30
N THR A 358 17.61 -17.28 -17.41
CA THR A 358 16.30 -17.67 -17.95
C THR A 358 15.58 -18.54 -16.92
N PRO A 359 14.60 -17.98 -16.18
CA PRO A 359 13.82 -18.75 -15.22
C PRO A 359 13.11 -19.93 -15.89
N ALA A 360 12.86 -21.01 -15.13
CA ALA A 360 12.17 -22.17 -15.64
C ALA A 360 10.77 -21.81 -16.17
N ALA A 361 10.37 -22.42 -17.29
CA ALA A 361 9.05 -22.23 -17.87
C ALA A 361 7.95 -22.62 -16.88
N ALA A 362 6.93 -21.77 -16.78
CA ALA A 362 5.79 -21.99 -15.90
C ALA A 362 4.47 -21.77 -16.67
N PRO A 363 4.02 -22.78 -17.43
CA PRO A 363 2.78 -22.68 -18.20
C PRO A 363 1.60 -22.21 -17.35
N GLY A 364 0.82 -21.28 -17.90
CA GLY A 364 -0.32 -20.63 -17.24
C GLY A 364 0.05 -19.52 -16.26
N LEU A 365 1.33 -19.14 -16.15
CA LEU A 365 1.81 -18.01 -15.35
C LEU A 365 2.60 -17.03 -16.20
N VAL A 366 2.38 -15.74 -15.96
CA VAL A 366 3.20 -14.64 -16.44
C VAL A 366 4.13 -14.22 -15.30
N LEU A 367 5.43 -14.23 -15.57
CA LEU A 367 6.45 -13.83 -14.61
C LEU A 367 6.77 -12.36 -14.82
N HIS A 368 6.77 -11.60 -13.73
CA HIS A 368 7.20 -10.23 -13.71
C HIS A 368 8.36 -10.04 -12.74
N ARG A 369 9.29 -9.15 -13.10
CA ARG A 369 10.39 -8.73 -12.25
C ARG A 369 10.36 -7.23 -12.05
N SER A 370 10.49 -6.77 -10.81
CA SER A 370 10.49 -5.35 -10.53
C SER A 370 11.81 -4.70 -10.96
N ARG A 371 11.70 -3.48 -11.49
CA ARG A 371 12.80 -2.70 -12.07
C ARG A 371 12.63 -1.23 -11.73
N TRP A 372 13.74 -0.55 -11.52
CA TRP A 372 13.75 0.91 -11.58
C TRP A 372 13.71 1.39 -13.01
N THR A 373 12.78 2.28 -13.29
CA THR A 373 12.64 2.95 -14.58
C THR A 373 12.73 4.47 -14.37
N PRO A 374 12.97 5.26 -15.43
CA PRO A 374 12.83 6.72 -15.33
C PRO A 374 11.44 7.17 -14.86
N ALA A 375 10.43 6.31 -15.02
CA ALA A 375 9.06 6.55 -14.58
C ALA A 375 8.81 6.19 -13.10
N GLY A 376 9.77 5.56 -12.40
CA GLY A 376 9.59 5.04 -11.05
C GLY A 376 9.70 3.53 -10.96
N ASN A 377 9.02 2.93 -9.98
CA ASN A 377 9.02 1.49 -9.76
C ASN A 377 8.13 0.79 -10.80
N GLY A 378 8.75 0.05 -11.72
CA GLY A 378 8.09 -0.68 -12.80
C GLY A 378 8.15 -2.19 -12.62
N TRP A 379 7.37 -2.89 -13.46
CA TRP A 379 7.33 -4.35 -13.52
C TRP A 379 7.49 -4.81 -14.96
N GLU A 380 8.62 -5.45 -15.24
CA GLU A 380 8.96 -6.00 -16.55
C GLU A 380 8.43 -7.43 -16.67
N LYS A 381 7.81 -7.76 -17.80
CA LYS A 381 7.45 -9.15 -18.12
C LYS A 381 8.71 -9.91 -18.52
N VAL A 382 8.96 -11.05 -17.87
CA VAL A 382 10.11 -11.92 -18.15
C VAL A 382 9.75 -13.03 -19.14
N THR A 383 8.48 -13.39 -19.21
CA THR A 383 7.96 -14.32 -20.24
C THR A 383 7.75 -13.60 -21.57
N ASP A 384 7.90 -14.32 -22.68
CA ASP A 384 7.67 -13.79 -24.04
C ASP A 384 6.30 -13.10 -24.17
N GLY A 385 6.30 -11.85 -24.62
CA GLY A 385 5.10 -11.07 -24.84
C GLY A 385 5.36 -9.58 -24.85
N MET A 386 4.84 -8.88 -25.86
CA MET A 386 4.93 -7.43 -25.92
C MET A 386 4.11 -6.78 -24.79
N GLU A 387 4.59 -5.65 -24.29
CA GLU A 387 3.78 -4.81 -23.42
C GLU A 387 2.55 -4.31 -24.19
N ASP A 388 1.40 -4.25 -23.51
CA ASP A 388 0.15 -3.74 -24.09
C ASP A 388 0.34 -2.27 -24.50
N PRO A 389 0.30 -1.92 -25.80
CA PRO A 389 0.50 -0.57 -26.27
C PRO A 389 -0.53 0.42 -25.69
N ALA A 390 -1.75 -0.04 -25.41
CA ALA A 390 -2.80 0.78 -24.81
C ALA A 390 -2.48 1.12 -23.36
N ALA A 391 -1.94 0.15 -22.60
CA ALA A 391 -1.49 0.38 -21.23
C ALA A 391 -0.30 1.35 -21.20
N ALA A 392 0.66 1.20 -22.11
CA ALA A 392 1.79 2.12 -22.22
C ALA A 392 1.34 3.55 -22.59
N ALA A 393 0.38 3.70 -23.51
CA ALA A 393 -0.18 5.00 -23.88
C ALA A 393 -0.97 5.63 -22.72
N PHE A 394 -1.79 4.86 -22.03
CA PHE A 394 -2.51 5.30 -20.83
C PHE A 394 -1.54 5.78 -19.75
N ALA A 395 -0.48 5.03 -19.48
CA ALA A 395 0.53 5.39 -18.48
C ALA A 395 1.18 6.74 -18.80
N ARG A 396 1.59 6.97 -20.05
CA ARG A 396 2.15 8.27 -20.50
C ARG A 396 1.15 9.42 -20.29
N LEU A 397 -0.12 9.22 -20.64
CA LEU A 397 -1.16 10.22 -20.43
C LEU A 397 -1.40 10.51 -18.94
N ALA A 398 -1.51 9.47 -18.12
CA ALA A 398 -1.73 9.60 -16.68
C ALA A 398 -0.57 10.34 -16.00
N ARG A 399 0.68 9.96 -16.32
CA ARG A 399 1.88 10.63 -15.83
C ARG A 399 1.88 12.12 -16.13
N ARG A 400 1.53 12.47 -17.35
CA ARG A 400 1.41 13.85 -17.79
C ARG A 400 0.34 14.61 -17.03
N VAL A 401 -0.87 14.07 -16.90
CA VAL A 401 -1.99 14.70 -16.18
C VAL A 401 -1.64 14.92 -14.70
N LEU A 402 -0.93 13.97 -14.11
CA LEU A 402 -0.49 14.03 -12.72
C LEU A 402 0.80 14.88 -12.53
N GLY A 403 1.41 15.34 -13.62
CA GLY A 403 2.64 16.13 -13.61
C GLY A 403 3.83 15.35 -13.03
N LEU A 404 3.95 14.07 -13.38
CA LEU A 404 5.03 13.17 -12.95
C LEU A 404 6.24 13.19 -13.90
N ASP A 405 6.10 13.78 -15.08
CA ASP A 405 7.18 13.94 -16.07
C ASP A 405 7.74 15.37 -16.03
N SER A 406 9.04 15.49 -16.34
CA SER A 406 9.79 16.75 -16.29
C SER A 406 9.48 17.72 -17.44
N SER A 407 8.57 17.40 -18.36
CA SER A 407 8.20 18.26 -19.49
C SER A 407 6.67 18.36 -19.69
N PRO A 408 6.10 19.58 -19.72
CA PRO A 408 4.68 19.80 -19.95
C PRO A 408 4.26 19.77 -21.43
N ALA A 409 5.11 19.40 -22.40
CA ALA A 409 4.78 19.52 -23.84
C ALA A 409 3.83 18.41 -24.34
N LEU A 410 2.64 18.77 -24.87
CA LEU A 410 1.60 17.85 -25.40
C LEU A 410 2.13 16.98 -26.53
N PRO A 411 1.83 15.66 -26.59
CA PRO A 411 2.12 14.88 -27.79
C PRO A 411 1.26 15.47 -28.93
N GLN A 412 1.88 15.79 -30.06
CA GLN A 412 1.21 16.38 -31.23
C GLN A 412 0.51 15.34 -32.13
N GLU A 413 0.32 14.12 -31.64
CA GLU A 413 -0.25 13.01 -32.41
C GLU A 413 -1.80 13.11 -32.46
N PRO A 414 -2.42 13.18 -33.65
CA PRO A 414 -3.87 13.41 -33.84
C PRO A 414 -4.77 12.34 -33.18
N GLU A 415 -4.31 11.09 -33.12
CA GLU A 415 -5.06 9.99 -32.51
C GLU A 415 -5.10 10.11 -30.98
N THR A 416 -4.03 10.61 -30.35
CA THR A 416 -3.98 10.89 -28.91
C THR A 416 -4.83 12.10 -28.51
N ALA A 417 -4.98 13.11 -29.38
CA ALA A 417 -5.89 14.23 -29.14
C ALA A 417 -7.35 13.75 -29.08
N ARG A 418 -7.76 12.89 -30.03
CA ARG A 418 -9.09 12.26 -30.02
C ARG A 418 -9.29 11.35 -28.81
N ALA A 419 -8.26 10.64 -28.35
CA ALA A 419 -8.31 9.86 -27.12
C ALA A 419 -8.44 10.75 -25.88
N ALA A 420 -7.72 11.87 -25.81
CA ALA A 420 -7.79 12.85 -24.72
C ALA A 420 -9.14 13.59 -24.68
N ASP A 421 -9.76 13.86 -25.84
CA ASP A 421 -11.09 14.46 -25.91
C ASP A 421 -12.19 13.46 -25.53
N ARG A 422 -12.06 12.20 -25.96
CA ARG A 422 -12.91 11.11 -25.45
C ARG A 422 -12.73 10.92 -23.95
N TRP A 423 -11.51 11.09 -23.42
CA TRP A 423 -11.23 11.02 -21.98
C TRP A 423 -11.80 12.20 -21.20
N ARG A 424 -11.65 13.43 -21.70
CA ARG A 424 -12.26 14.62 -21.09
C ARG A 424 -13.79 14.53 -21.12
N ALA A 425 -14.36 14.10 -22.25
CA ALA A 425 -15.79 13.86 -22.39
C ALA A 425 -16.27 12.73 -21.46
N ALA A 426 -15.55 11.61 -21.40
CA ALA A 426 -15.86 10.50 -20.49
C ALA A 426 -15.69 10.91 -19.02
N TRP A 427 -14.71 11.75 -18.68
CA TRP A 427 -14.51 12.27 -17.33
C TRP A 427 -15.63 13.24 -16.95
N SER A 428 -16.02 14.17 -17.83
CA SER A 428 -17.14 15.08 -17.62
C SER A 428 -18.49 14.37 -17.56
N ASP A 429 -18.71 13.36 -18.42
CA ASP A 429 -19.92 12.52 -18.43
C ASP A 429 -19.97 11.61 -17.19
N LEU A 430 -18.86 10.99 -16.80
CA LEU A 430 -18.74 10.20 -15.57
C LEU A 430 -18.93 11.08 -14.33
N ALA A 431 -18.32 12.28 -14.29
CA ALA A 431 -18.51 13.29 -13.24
C ALA A 431 -19.96 13.80 -13.16
N GLY A 432 -20.67 13.85 -14.29
CA GLY A 432 -22.11 14.15 -14.36
C GLY A 432 -23.02 12.99 -13.93
N ARG A 433 -22.53 11.74 -13.97
CA ARG A 433 -23.26 10.52 -13.58
C ARG A 433 -23.08 10.12 -12.12
N PHE A 434 -22.07 10.66 -11.44
CA PHE A 434 -22.10 10.67 -9.98
C PHE A 434 -23.17 11.67 -9.55
N PRO A 435 -24.07 11.33 -8.61
CA PRO A 435 -24.74 12.40 -7.88
C PRO A 435 -23.60 13.27 -7.33
N ARG A 436 -23.56 14.55 -7.73
CA ARG A 436 -22.84 15.54 -6.92
C ARG A 436 -23.31 15.23 -5.50
N PRO A 437 -22.42 14.95 -4.53
CA PRO A 437 -22.86 14.82 -3.14
C PRO A 437 -23.75 16.02 -2.92
N ALA A 438 -25.04 15.77 -2.60
CA ALA A 438 -26.08 16.78 -2.69
C ALA A 438 -25.48 18.04 -2.10
N ALA A 439 -25.27 19.06 -2.96
CA ALA A 439 -24.52 20.23 -2.55
C ALA A 439 -25.17 20.67 -1.25
N VAL A 440 -24.43 20.60 -0.14
CA VAL A 440 -24.98 20.98 1.16
C VAL A 440 -25.50 22.39 0.91
N PRO A 441 -26.83 22.61 0.98
CA PRO A 441 -27.39 23.84 0.45
C PRO A 441 -26.66 25.01 1.07
N GLU A 442 -26.35 26.04 0.29
CA GLU A 442 -25.52 27.16 0.76
C GLU A 442 -26.06 27.72 2.09
N LYS A 443 -27.39 27.75 2.23
CA LYS A 443 -28.09 28.07 3.48
C LYS A 443 -27.74 27.18 4.69
N VAL A 444 -27.54 25.87 4.50
CA VAL A 444 -27.13 24.93 5.56
C VAL A 444 -25.67 25.15 5.94
N MET A 445 -24.79 25.45 4.98
CA MET A 445 -23.41 25.84 5.26
C MET A 445 -23.33 27.20 5.99
N GLU A 446 -24.16 28.16 5.57
CA GLU A 446 -24.29 29.49 6.18
C GLU A 446 -24.85 29.42 7.60
N GLN A 447 -25.81 28.51 7.83
CA GLN A 447 -26.39 28.26 9.15
C GLN A 447 -25.37 27.59 10.06
N ALA A 448 -24.68 26.55 9.58
CA ALA A 448 -23.61 25.89 10.34
C ALA A 448 -22.46 26.85 10.71
N ARG A 449 -22.11 27.78 9.80
CA ARG A 449 -21.16 28.87 10.08
C ARG A 449 -21.69 29.84 11.14
N ARG A 450 -22.95 30.28 11.05
CA ARG A 450 -23.58 31.16 12.03
C ARG A 450 -23.67 30.52 13.41
N ASP A 451 -24.05 29.25 13.48
CA ASP A 451 -24.15 28.49 14.73
C ASP A 451 -22.78 28.27 15.37
N ALA A 452 -21.74 28.02 14.55
CA ALA A 452 -20.37 27.94 15.02
C ALA A 452 -19.86 29.28 15.58
N VAL A 453 -20.16 30.41 14.91
CA VAL A 453 -19.80 31.75 15.38
C VAL A 453 -20.53 32.11 16.68
N GLN A 454 -21.83 31.82 16.79
CA GLN A 454 -22.58 32.05 18.04
C GLN A 454 -22.06 31.21 19.20
N ARG A 455 -21.69 29.96 18.97
CA ARG A 455 -21.08 29.10 20.00
C ARG A 455 -19.70 29.60 20.43
N LEU A 456 -18.91 30.14 19.50
CA LEU A 456 -17.61 30.77 19.81
C LEU A 456 -17.77 32.07 20.60
N GLN A 457 -18.83 32.84 20.33
CA GLN A 457 -19.14 34.07 21.06
C GLN A 457 -19.72 33.80 22.46
N ALA A 458 -20.42 32.68 22.65
CA ALA A 458 -20.95 32.25 23.95
C ALA A 458 -19.88 31.77 24.94
N VAL A 459 -18.63 31.58 24.51
CA VAL A 459 -17.49 31.11 25.32
C VAL A 459 -16.53 32.25 25.69
N ALA A 460 -16.79 33.49 25.28
CA ALA A 460 -15.97 34.64 25.67
C ALA A 460 -16.13 34.94 27.18
N PRO A 461 -15.05 34.99 27.99
CA PRO A 461 -15.16 35.38 29.40
C PRO A 461 -15.54 36.87 29.50
N ALA A 462 -16.36 37.21 30.49
CA ALA A 462 -16.73 38.59 30.79
C ALA A 462 -15.48 39.44 31.06
N PRO A 463 -15.46 40.73 30.67
CA PRO A 463 -14.31 41.61 30.91
C PRO A 463 -14.10 41.75 32.42
N ALA A 464 -12.88 41.46 32.89
CA ALA A 464 -12.45 41.75 34.25
C ALA A 464 -12.38 43.28 34.42
N CYS A 465 -13.02 43.77 35.48
CA CYS A 465 -12.94 45.16 35.95
C CYS A 465 -11.58 45.41 36.61
#